data_AF-A0A927TIU4-F1
#
_entry.id   AF-A0A927TIU4-F1
#
_cell.length_a   1.000
_cell.length_b   1.000
_cell.length_c   1.000
_cell.angle_alpha   90.00
_cell.angle_beta   90.00
_cell.angle_gamma   90.00
#
_symmetry.space_group_name_H-M   'P 1'
#
loop_
_entity.id
_entity.type
_entity.pdbx_description
1 polymer ?
#
loop_
_entity_poly.entity_id
_entity_poly.type
_entity_poly.pdbx_seq_one_letter_code
_entity_poly.pdbx_strand_id
1 'polypeptide(L)'
;MKDIKVGFIGLGGRGQYLLEHVVLKQKEQVTAVCDVYPDRGEDGKRLVLAAGQTEPKVYTDYHDLITDENVNTVVITSAWENHAEAAIASMKAGKATAIEVGGSYSLEQCWDLVKTYEETKTPFMFLENCCYGRREMMVLNMVEQGLFGEIVHCSGGYHHDLRYEVCNGKEIRHYRLRNYLHRNAENYPTHELGPIAKVLKINHGNRMLTLTSTASKSAGLHDYVMRNKPEDELLKDAKFAQGDVVTTVIKCAGGETIVLTLDTSLPRFYSRGFTVRGTRGLYEECTDSVFLDTEEDRRHDGDWIHTRMLNAEEYAKEYDHPRWREYIERGVEEGHGGIDWLEFIDFFEAIRNNTPMPIDVYDAASWMAVTALSEMSIARGGAVVDFPDFTNGKWLMNIID
;
A
#
# COMPACT_ATOMS: atom_id res chain seq x y z
N MET A 1 24.06 4.61 -5.77
CA MET A 1 24.85 3.57 -5.04
C MET A 1 24.88 2.31 -5.89
N LYS A 2 26.05 1.84 -6.37
CA LYS A 2 26.11 0.73 -7.34
C LYS A 2 26.05 -0.67 -6.69
N ASP A 3 26.69 -0.84 -5.54
CA ASP A 3 26.71 -2.10 -4.80
C ASP A 3 25.66 -2.04 -3.69
N ILE A 4 24.52 -2.69 -3.90
CA ILE A 4 23.37 -2.68 -2.99
C ILE A 4 23.46 -3.90 -2.08
N LYS A 5 23.51 -3.67 -0.77
CA LYS A 5 23.59 -4.68 0.28
C LYS A 5 22.39 -4.56 1.20
N VAL A 6 21.43 -5.43 0.95
CA VAL A 6 20.11 -5.42 1.55
C VAL A 6 20.14 -6.09 2.93
N GLY A 7 19.65 -5.35 3.92
CA GLY A 7 19.19 -5.88 5.19
C GLY A 7 17.66 -5.98 5.19
N PHE A 8 17.11 -7.11 5.63
CA PHE A 8 15.67 -7.34 5.64
C PHE A 8 15.13 -7.39 7.07
N ILE A 9 14.20 -6.50 7.44
CA ILE A 9 13.58 -6.43 8.78
C ILE A 9 12.13 -6.89 8.70
N GLY A 10 11.79 -7.94 9.46
CA GLY A 10 10.50 -8.61 9.42
C GLY A 10 10.48 -9.69 8.34
N LEU A 11 10.21 -10.93 8.76
CA LEU A 11 10.20 -12.13 7.91
C LEU A 11 8.93 -12.94 8.19
N GLY A 12 7.81 -12.22 8.33
CA GLY A 12 6.47 -12.82 8.23
C GLY A 12 6.15 -13.22 6.79
N GLY A 13 4.89 -13.59 6.50
CA GLY A 13 4.50 -14.08 5.18
C GLY A 13 4.87 -13.13 4.03
N ARG A 14 4.60 -11.82 4.19
CA ARG A 14 4.98 -10.82 3.19
C ARG A 14 6.50 -10.66 3.04
N GLY A 15 7.23 -10.63 4.15
CA GLY A 15 8.68 -10.46 4.13
C GLY A 15 9.42 -11.63 3.49
N GLN A 16 9.04 -12.86 3.83
CA GLN A 16 9.59 -14.07 3.19
C GLN A 16 9.25 -14.09 1.69
N TYR A 17 8.02 -13.74 1.31
CA TYR A 17 7.61 -13.68 -0.08
C TYR A 17 8.45 -12.70 -0.91
N LEU A 18 8.60 -11.46 -0.43
CA LEU A 18 9.38 -10.43 -1.12
C LEU A 18 10.87 -10.80 -1.18
N LEU A 19 11.41 -11.38 -0.11
CA LEU A 19 12.78 -11.86 -0.09
C LEU A 19 13.00 -12.92 -1.18
N GLU A 20 12.19 -13.98 -1.20
CA GLU A 20 12.34 -15.12 -2.10
C GLU A 20 12.01 -14.79 -3.57
N HIS A 21 10.84 -14.22 -3.81
CA HIS A 21 10.28 -14.11 -5.16
C HIS A 21 10.65 -12.80 -5.87
N VAL A 22 11.13 -11.79 -5.13
CA VAL A 22 11.42 -10.47 -5.71
C VAL A 22 12.90 -10.13 -5.54
N VAL A 23 13.36 -9.86 -4.32
CA VAL A 23 14.72 -9.33 -4.06
C VAL A 23 15.81 -10.33 -4.50
N LEU A 24 15.69 -11.60 -4.11
CA LEU A 24 16.67 -12.63 -4.49
C LEU A 24 16.60 -12.98 -5.99
N LYS A 25 15.41 -12.94 -6.60
CA LYS A 25 15.22 -13.19 -8.04
C LYS A 25 15.76 -12.05 -8.90
N GLN A 26 15.68 -10.80 -8.43
CA GLN A 26 16.36 -9.65 -9.02
C GLN A 26 17.88 -9.67 -8.78
N LYS A 27 18.39 -10.66 -8.03
CA LYS A 27 19.82 -10.88 -7.73
C LYS A 27 20.45 -9.77 -6.91
N GLU A 28 19.66 -9.07 -6.10
CA GLU A 28 20.18 -8.11 -5.14
C GLU A 28 20.87 -8.84 -3.97
N GLN A 29 22.00 -8.30 -3.49
CA GLN A 29 22.78 -8.95 -2.45
C GLN A 29 22.10 -8.77 -1.09
N VAL A 30 21.71 -9.87 -0.45
CA VAL A 30 21.13 -9.85 0.91
C VAL A 30 22.23 -10.21 1.91
N THR A 31 22.63 -9.26 2.74
CA THR A 31 23.74 -9.43 3.69
C THR A 31 23.29 -9.65 5.12
N ALA A 32 22.05 -9.27 5.44
CA ALA A 32 21.48 -9.46 6.77
C ALA A 32 19.96 -9.70 6.70
N VAL A 33 19.46 -10.50 7.63
CA VAL A 33 18.03 -10.73 7.85
C VAL A 33 17.72 -10.59 9.34
N CYS A 34 16.54 -10.07 9.68
CA CYS A 34 16.15 -9.80 11.07
C CYS A 34 14.67 -10.11 11.30
N ASP A 35 14.38 -10.89 12.33
CA ASP A 35 13.04 -11.05 12.87
C ASP A 35 13.11 -11.35 14.38
N VAL A 36 12.15 -10.85 15.15
CA VAL A 36 12.06 -11.11 16.60
C VAL A 36 11.82 -12.59 16.91
N TYR A 37 11.33 -13.35 15.94
CA TYR A 37 11.17 -14.79 16.00
C TYR A 37 12.36 -15.49 15.32
N PRO A 38 13.25 -16.17 16.08
CA PRO A 38 14.46 -16.77 15.51
C PRO A 38 14.22 -17.78 14.38
N ASP A 39 13.09 -18.51 14.42
CA ASP A 39 12.68 -19.43 13.37
C ASP A 39 12.48 -18.73 12.02
N ARG A 40 11.87 -17.54 12.02
CA ARG A 40 11.69 -16.73 10.80
C ARG A 40 13.01 -16.18 10.27
N GLY A 41 13.93 -15.81 11.16
CA GLY A 41 15.31 -15.40 10.81
C GLY A 41 16.08 -16.52 10.11
N GLU A 42 16.04 -17.73 10.67
CA GLU A 42 16.69 -18.91 10.08
C GLU A 42 16.05 -19.33 8.74
N ASP A 43 14.73 -19.21 8.60
CA ASP A 43 14.06 -19.44 7.31
C ASP A 43 14.50 -18.41 6.26
N GLY A 44 14.57 -17.12 6.62
CA GLY A 44 15.09 -16.07 5.73
C GLY A 44 16.53 -16.36 5.27
N LYS A 45 17.41 -16.77 6.20
CA LYS A 45 18.77 -17.22 5.88
C LYS A 45 18.78 -18.40 4.92
N ARG A 46 17.88 -19.39 5.11
CA ARG A 46 17.77 -20.55 4.22
C ARG A 46 17.40 -20.13 2.80
N LEU A 47 16.50 -19.16 2.64
CA LEU A 47 16.13 -18.61 1.32
C LEU A 47 17.33 -17.96 0.62
N VAL A 48 18.10 -17.15 1.34
CA VAL A 48 19.31 -16.49 0.80
C VAL A 48 20.35 -17.52 0.33
N LEU A 49 20.59 -18.57 1.12
CA LEU A 49 21.49 -19.67 0.75
C LEU A 49 20.97 -20.48 -0.44
N ALA A 50 19.66 -20.75 -0.50
CA ALA A 50 19.03 -21.47 -1.60
C ALA A 50 19.11 -20.69 -2.92
N ALA A 51 19.12 -19.36 -2.86
CA ALA A 51 19.38 -18.48 -4.01
C ALA A 51 20.87 -18.44 -4.43
N GLY A 52 21.75 -19.17 -3.73
CA GLY A 52 23.17 -19.26 -4.05
C GLY A 52 24.01 -18.07 -3.58
N GLN A 53 23.47 -17.22 -2.69
CA GLN A 53 24.21 -16.12 -2.10
C GLN A 53 25.01 -16.57 -0.87
N THR A 54 25.93 -15.71 -0.42
CA THR A 54 26.68 -15.94 0.83
C THR A 54 25.73 -15.92 2.03
N GLU A 55 26.07 -16.69 3.07
CA GLU A 55 25.32 -16.74 4.32
C GLU A 55 25.10 -15.31 4.88
N PRO A 56 23.85 -14.85 5.02
CA PRO A 56 23.56 -13.56 5.63
C PRO A 56 23.72 -13.66 7.15
N LYS A 57 24.03 -12.53 7.80
CA LYS A 57 23.90 -12.47 9.27
C LYS A 57 22.42 -12.49 9.66
N VAL A 58 22.12 -13.19 10.75
CA VAL A 58 20.77 -13.27 11.32
C VAL A 58 20.73 -12.49 12.62
N TYR A 59 19.82 -11.53 12.71
CA TYR A 59 19.61 -10.70 13.89
C TYR A 59 18.20 -10.92 14.47
N THR A 60 18.04 -10.64 15.76
CA THR A 60 16.74 -10.61 16.44
C THR A 60 16.34 -9.21 16.90
N ASP A 61 17.29 -8.27 16.88
CA ASP A 61 17.09 -6.85 17.10
C ASP A 61 17.41 -6.10 15.80
N TYR A 62 16.46 -5.28 15.35
CA TYR A 62 16.63 -4.54 14.11
C TYR A 62 17.69 -3.43 14.23
N HIS A 63 17.99 -2.94 15.44
CA HIS A 63 19.06 -1.98 15.67
C HIS A 63 20.44 -2.58 15.34
N ASP A 64 20.67 -3.86 15.64
CA ASP A 64 21.90 -4.56 15.30
C ASP A 64 22.07 -4.69 13.77
N LEU A 65 20.98 -5.00 13.05
CA LEU A 65 20.99 -5.01 11.58
C LEU A 65 21.28 -3.63 11.00
N ILE A 66 20.65 -2.58 11.53
CA ILE A 66 20.82 -1.19 11.04
C ILE A 66 22.25 -0.70 11.27
N THR A 67 22.89 -1.09 12.37
CA THR A 67 24.28 -0.67 12.68
C THR A 67 25.34 -1.48 11.94
N ASP A 68 24.96 -2.56 11.23
CA ASP A 68 25.88 -3.35 10.43
C ASP A 68 26.45 -2.53 9.26
N GLU A 69 27.78 -2.38 9.23
CA GLU A 69 28.50 -1.68 8.15
C GLU A 69 28.38 -2.39 6.79
N ASN A 70 28.05 -3.69 6.78
CA ASN A 70 27.84 -4.45 5.56
C ASN A 70 26.41 -4.36 5.01
N VAL A 71 25.53 -3.57 5.65
CA VAL A 71 24.20 -3.23 5.15
C VAL A 71 24.21 -1.78 4.70
N ASN A 72 23.63 -1.46 3.54
CA ASN A 72 23.51 -0.08 3.06
C ASN A 72 22.08 0.27 2.57
N THR A 73 21.24 -0.74 2.42
CA THR A 73 19.83 -0.62 2.04
C THR A 73 19.01 -1.51 2.95
N VAL A 74 17.88 -1.04 3.46
CA VAL A 74 17.04 -1.74 4.43
C VAL A 74 15.60 -1.80 3.90
N VAL A 75 15.05 -3.01 3.84
CA VAL A 75 13.65 -3.27 3.50
C VAL A 75 12.91 -3.70 4.76
N ILE A 76 11.84 -2.99 5.10
CA ILE A 76 11.09 -3.16 6.34
C ILE A 76 9.69 -3.70 6.03
N THR A 77 9.43 -4.93 6.44
CA THR A 77 8.15 -5.65 6.23
C THR A 77 7.56 -6.15 7.55
N SER A 78 7.92 -5.48 8.64
CA SER A 78 7.53 -5.84 10.01
C SER A 78 6.05 -5.56 10.31
N ALA A 79 5.66 -5.58 11.58
CA ALA A 79 4.30 -5.21 11.97
C ALA A 79 4.11 -3.67 11.93
N TRP A 80 2.87 -3.22 11.71
CA TRP A 80 2.57 -1.78 11.55
C TRP A 80 3.08 -0.89 12.70
N GLU A 81 3.09 -1.41 13.93
CA GLU A 81 3.55 -0.68 15.12
C GLU A 81 5.02 -0.24 15.00
N ASN A 82 5.83 -0.99 14.27
CA ASN A 82 7.28 -0.81 14.19
C ASN A 82 7.75 -0.13 12.88
N HIS A 83 6.86 0.07 11.91
CA HIS A 83 7.24 0.60 10.59
C HIS A 83 7.97 1.94 10.69
N ALA A 84 7.35 2.93 11.33
CA ALA A 84 7.89 4.28 11.41
C ALA A 84 9.20 4.33 12.21
N GLU A 85 9.26 3.66 13.37
CA GLU A 85 10.45 3.66 14.23
C GLU A 85 11.66 3.04 13.55
N ALA A 86 11.49 1.87 12.93
CA ALA A 86 12.58 1.19 12.23
C ALA A 86 13.04 1.99 10.99
N ALA A 87 12.12 2.63 10.26
CA ALA A 87 12.47 3.49 9.13
C ALA A 87 13.26 4.73 9.55
N ILE A 88 12.83 5.40 10.62
CA ILE A 88 13.52 6.56 11.19
C ILE A 88 14.94 6.16 11.62
N ALA A 89 15.08 5.04 12.32
CA ALA A 89 16.39 4.54 12.74
C ALA A 89 17.30 4.22 11.53
N SER A 90 16.75 3.59 10.50
CA SER A 90 17.46 3.24 9.27
C SER A 90 17.95 4.47 8.50
N MET A 91 17.07 5.46 8.32
CA MET A 91 17.41 6.72 7.67
C MET A 91 18.47 7.51 8.46
N LYS A 92 18.35 7.56 9.80
CA LYS A 92 19.36 8.21 10.66
C LYS A 92 20.73 7.53 10.59
N ALA A 93 20.77 6.22 10.33
CA ALA A 93 22.00 5.49 10.05
C ALA A 93 22.50 5.64 8.60
N GLY A 94 21.84 6.46 7.78
CA GLY A 94 22.23 6.74 6.39
C GLY A 94 21.96 5.59 5.42
N LYS A 95 21.07 4.64 5.77
CA LYS A 95 20.75 3.47 4.95
C LYS A 95 19.54 3.77 4.05
N ALA A 96 19.65 3.52 2.75
CA ALA A 96 18.50 3.62 1.85
C ALA A 96 17.37 2.74 2.40
N THR A 97 16.16 3.28 2.53
CA THR A 97 15.09 2.64 3.31
C THR A 97 13.86 2.44 2.45
N ALA A 98 13.30 1.23 2.47
CA ALA A 98 11.97 0.96 1.93
C ALA A 98 11.09 0.36 3.03
N ILE A 99 9.84 0.81 3.11
CA ILE A 99 8.88 0.24 4.07
C ILE A 99 7.63 -0.25 3.35
N GLU A 100 7.14 -1.40 3.82
CA GLU A 100 5.85 -1.94 3.44
C GLU A 100 4.70 -1.05 3.86
N VAL A 101 3.57 -1.29 3.21
CA VAL A 101 2.33 -0.54 3.41
C VAL A 101 1.71 -0.78 4.78
N GLY A 102 0.88 0.17 5.20
CA GLY A 102 0.12 0.11 6.44
C GLY A 102 -0.38 1.49 6.86
N GLY A 103 -1.21 1.49 7.90
CA GLY A 103 -1.65 2.72 8.56
C GLY A 103 -0.68 3.20 9.64
N SER A 104 -0.59 4.51 9.85
CA SER A 104 0.10 5.06 11.02
C SER A 104 -0.77 4.98 12.28
N TYR A 105 -0.12 4.92 13.44
CA TYR A 105 -0.78 4.93 14.74
C TYR A 105 -0.99 6.36 15.24
N SER A 106 -0.15 7.30 14.77
CA SER A 106 -0.27 8.71 15.11
C SER A 106 0.18 9.60 13.95
N LEU A 107 -0.30 10.84 13.96
CA LEU A 107 0.21 11.87 13.06
C LEU A 107 1.66 12.25 13.36
N GLU A 108 2.09 12.09 14.61
CA GLU A 108 3.46 12.36 15.04
C GLU A 108 4.46 11.44 14.33
N GLN A 109 4.15 10.13 14.23
CA GLN A 109 4.98 9.19 13.46
C GLN A 109 5.09 9.58 11.98
N CYS A 110 4.00 10.04 11.36
CA CYS A 110 4.05 10.56 9.98
C CYS A 110 4.97 11.78 9.87
N TRP A 111 4.88 12.72 10.82
CA TRP A 111 5.74 13.89 10.85
C TRP A 111 7.21 13.55 11.08
N ASP A 112 7.49 12.59 11.95
CA ASP A 112 8.85 12.20 12.28
C ASP A 112 9.54 11.48 11.12
N LEU A 113 8.79 10.71 10.31
CA LEU A 113 9.27 10.18 9.03
C LEU A 113 9.71 11.32 8.10
N VAL A 114 8.84 12.31 7.88
CA VAL A 114 9.11 13.45 6.99
C VAL A 114 10.31 14.25 7.49
N LYS A 115 10.34 14.63 8.77
CA LYS A 115 11.46 15.38 9.36
C LYS A 115 12.76 14.62 9.24
N THR A 116 12.76 13.33 9.53
CA THR A 116 13.96 12.49 9.44
C THR A 116 14.48 12.48 8.00
N TYR A 117 13.61 12.25 7.01
CA TYR A 117 14.01 12.34 5.61
C TYR A 117 14.53 13.73 5.25
N GLU A 118 13.88 14.80 5.72
CA GLU A 118 14.32 16.16 5.44
C GLU A 118 15.70 16.47 6.02
N GLU A 119 16.03 15.93 7.20
CA GLU A 119 17.31 16.07 7.89
C GLU A 119 18.42 15.22 7.24
N THR A 120 18.14 13.97 6.91
CA THR A 120 19.16 13.00 6.46
C THR A 120 19.31 12.95 4.95
N LYS A 121 18.27 13.33 4.20
CA LYS A 121 18.15 13.16 2.74
C LYS A 121 18.38 11.72 2.26
N THR A 122 18.19 10.76 3.15
CA THR A 122 18.39 9.34 2.83
C THR A 122 17.31 8.88 1.85
N PRO A 123 17.64 8.09 0.81
CA PRO A 123 16.63 7.55 -0.10
C PRO A 123 15.58 6.77 0.69
N PHE A 124 14.30 7.11 0.46
CA PHE A 124 13.16 6.50 1.13
C PHE A 124 12.08 6.17 0.10
N MET A 125 11.56 4.94 0.11
CA MET A 125 10.42 4.55 -0.71
C MET A 125 9.33 3.86 0.12
N PHE A 126 8.09 4.22 -0.13
CA PHE A 126 6.92 3.51 0.37
C PHE A 126 6.50 2.45 -0.64
N LEU A 127 6.43 1.19 -0.21
CA LEU A 127 6.21 0.04 -1.09
C LEU A 127 4.71 -0.21 -1.34
N GLU A 128 4.03 0.78 -1.92
CA GLU A 128 2.66 0.62 -2.39
C GLU A 128 2.61 -0.02 -3.79
N ASN A 129 2.66 -1.34 -3.79
CA ASN A 129 2.72 -2.16 -4.99
C ASN A 129 1.49 -2.01 -5.90
N CYS A 130 0.31 -1.65 -5.37
CA CYS A 130 -0.89 -1.49 -6.19
C CYS A 130 -0.79 -0.30 -7.15
N CYS A 131 0.10 0.67 -6.90
CA CYS A 131 0.45 1.71 -7.88
C CYS A 131 1.01 1.14 -9.19
N TYR A 132 1.55 -0.08 -9.15
CA TYR A 132 2.11 -0.78 -10.31
C TYR A 132 1.15 -1.78 -10.94
N GLY A 133 -0.12 -1.84 -10.50
CA GLY A 133 -1.13 -2.69 -11.14
C GLY A 133 -1.34 -2.34 -12.61
N ARG A 134 -1.48 -3.36 -13.48
CA ARG A 134 -1.59 -3.12 -14.94
C ARG A 134 -2.79 -2.25 -15.30
N ARG A 135 -3.95 -2.52 -14.69
CA ARG A 135 -5.16 -1.72 -14.91
C ARG A 135 -5.03 -0.33 -14.29
N GLU A 136 -4.47 -0.21 -13.10
CA GLU A 136 -4.20 1.07 -12.43
C GLU A 136 -3.29 1.97 -13.27
N MET A 137 -2.17 1.44 -13.77
CA MET A 137 -1.24 2.19 -14.62
C MET A 137 -1.83 2.47 -16.02
N MET A 138 -2.64 1.56 -16.57
CA MET A 138 -3.38 1.81 -17.82
C MET A 138 -4.34 2.98 -17.65
N VAL A 139 -5.15 2.98 -16.58
CA VAL A 139 -6.09 4.06 -16.27
C VAL A 139 -5.35 5.37 -16.01
N LEU A 140 -4.25 5.36 -15.26
CA LEU A 140 -3.38 6.52 -15.08
C LEU A 140 -2.95 7.10 -16.44
N ASN A 141 -2.46 6.25 -17.35
CA ASN A 141 -2.05 6.65 -18.69
C ASN A 141 -3.21 7.22 -19.51
N MET A 142 -4.41 6.64 -19.43
CA MET A 142 -5.62 7.16 -20.10
C MET A 142 -6.03 8.54 -19.55
N VAL A 143 -5.93 8.74 -18.24
CA VAL A 143 -6.20 10.03 -17.58
C VAL A 143 -5.17 11.07 -18.03
N GLU A 144 -3.88 10.74 -18.04
CA GLU A 144 -2.81 11.62 -18.50
C GLU A 144 -2.95 12.02 -19.97
N GLN A 145 -3.48 11.13 -20.81
CA GLN A 145 -3.83 11.41 -22.21
C GLN A 145 -5.16 12.16 -22.37
N GLY A 146 -5.87 12.46 -21.28
CA GLY A 146 -7.07 13.30 -21.26
C GLY A 146 -8.36 12.59 -21.67
N LEU A 147 -8.38 11.26 -21.78
CA LEU A 147 -9.57 10.50 -22.19
C LEU A 147 -10.74 10.70 -21.24
N PHE A 148 -10.45 10.86 -19.95
CA PHE A 148 -11.46 10.97 -18.90
C PHE A 148 -11.90 12.42 -18.67
N GLY A 149 -11.25 13.39 -19.33
CA GLY A 149 -11.41 14.81 -19.05
C GLY A 149 -10.94 15.17 -17.65
N GLU A 150 -11.59 16.16 -17.04
CA GLU A 150 -11.34 16.55 -15.63
C GLU A 150 -11.88 15.47 -14.68
N ILE A 151 -11.01 14.94 -13.81
CA ILE A 151 -11.39 13.96 -12.79
C ILE A 151 -12.09 14.67 -11.63
N VAL A 152 -13.22 14.12 -11.19
CA VAL A 152 -14.08 14.73 -10.16
C VAL A 152 -14.28 13.84 -8.94
N HIS A 153 -14.14 12.53 -9.11
CA HIS A 153 -14.36 11.56 -8.05
C HIS A 153 -13.56 10.29 -8.28
N CYS A 154 -12.99 9.76 -7.21
CA CYS A 154 -12.41 8.43 -7.19
C CYS A 154 -12.95 7.65 -6.01
N SER A 155 -13.03 6.33 -6.15
CA SER A 155 -13.34 5.46 -5.01
C SER A 155 -12.59 4.15 -5.09
N GLY A 156 -12.45 3.49 -3.96
CA GLY A 156 -11.86 2.18 -3.82
C GLY A 156 -11.96 1.69 -2.39
N GLY A 157 -11.27 0.60 -2.09
CA GLY A 157 -11.24 0.06 -0.74
C GLY A 157 -10.44 -1.22 -0.65
N TYR A 158 -9.80 -1.46 0.49
CA TYR A 158 -9.22 -2.76 0.77
C TYR A 158 -10.28 -3.78 1.15
N HIS A 159 -10.68 -4.52 0.12
CA HIS A 159 -11.81 -5.42 0.07
C HIS A 159 -11.31 -6.87 0.04
N HIS A 160 -10.97 -7.44 1.20
CA HIS A 160 -10.28 -8.73 1.27
C HIS A 160 -10.68 -9.52 2.51
N ASP A 161 -11.28 -10.69 2.34
CA ASP A 161 -11.66 -11.55 3.46
C ASP A 161 -10.43 -12.06 4.24
N LEU A 162 -10.12 -11.41 5.36
CA LEU A 162 -9.00 -11.70 6.24
C LEU A 162 -9.43 -12.39 7.53
N ARG A 163 -10.66 -12.89 7.61
CA ARG A 163 -11.19 -13.48 8.86
C ARG A 163 -10.30 -14.60 9.38
N TYR A 164 -9.77 -15.45 8.51
CA TYR A 164 -8.82 -16.50 8.89
C TYR A 164 -7.53 -15.91 9.48
N GLU A 165 -6.92 -14.94 8.80
CA GLU A 165 -5.65 -14.35 9.21
C GLU A 165 -5.76 -13.60 10.54
N VAL A 166 -6.84 -12.84 10.72
CA VAL A 166 -7.10 -12.09 11.96
C VAL A 166 -7.41 -13.06 13.10
N CYS A 167 -8.36 -13.98 12.93
CA CYS A 167 -8.79 -14.89 14.01
C CYS A 167 -7.78 -16.02 14.32
N ASN A 168 -6.78 -16.24 13.48
CA ASN A 168 -5.64 -17.11 13.76
C ASN A 168 -4.35 -16.34 14.06
N GLY A 169 -4.44 -15.03 14.28
CA GLY A 169 -3.27 -14.18 14.49
C GLY A 169 -2.43 -14.57 15.70
N LYS A 170 -3.01 -15.24 16.71
CA LYS A 170 -2.25 -15.77 17.85
C LYS A 170 -1.35 -16.94 17.42
N GLU A 171 -1.90 -17.86 16.65
CA GLU A 171 -1.23 -19.08 16.19
C GLU A 171 -0.18 -18.77 15.13
N ILE A 172 -0.54 -17.95 14.14
CA ILE A 172 0.34 -17.58 13.03
C ILE A 172 1.22 -16.36 13.34
N ARG A 173 1.13 -15.82 14.56
CA ARG A 173 1.87 -14.66 15.06
C ARG A 173 1.67 -13.42 14.17
N HIS A 174 0.41 -13.13 13.83
CA HIS A 174 -0.02 -11.99 13.01
C HIS A 174 -0.48 -10.81 13.88
N TYR A 175 0.05 -9.63 13.58
CA TYR A 175 -0.22 -8.40 14.33
C TYR A 175 -1.62 -7.83 14.11
N ARG A 176 -2.32 -8.22 13.04
CA ARG A 176 -3.69 -7.73 12.79
C ARG A 176 -4.66 -8.10 13.90
N LEU A 177 -4.48 -9.24 14.58
CA LEU A 177 -5.38 -9.64 15.68
C LEU A 177 -5.51 -8.54 16.75
N ARG A 178 -4.38 -8.04 17.27
CA ARG A 178 -4.39 -6.97 18.29
C ARG A 178 -4.94 -5.64 17.75
N ASN A 179 -4.71 -5.33 16.47
CA ASN A 179 -5.27 -4.13 15.86
C ASN A 179 -6.79 -4.20 15.79
N TYR A 180 -7.36 -5.32 15.36
CA TYR A 180 -8.81 -5.49 15.24
C TYR A 180 -9.51 -5.60 16.61
N LEU A 181 -8.80 -6.09 17.63
CA LEU A 181 -9.30 -6.11 19.01
C LEU A 181 -9.33 -4.71 19.66
N HIS A 182 -8.43 -3.80 19.28
CA HIS A 182 -8.19 -2.59 20.07
C HIS A 182 -8.41 -1.27 19.33
N ARG A 183 -8.54 -1.27 18.00
CA ARG A 183 -8.68 -0.06 17.19
C ARG A 183 -9.92 -0.14 16.31
N ASN A 184 -10.42 1.03 15.90
CA ASN A 184 -11.50 1.15 14.94
C ASN A 184 -11.20 2.28 13.96
N ALA A 185 -10.73 1.93 12.76
CA ALA A 185 -10.19 2.87 11.79
C ALA A 185 -10.31 2.35 10.35
N GLU A 186 -10.04 3.22 9.39
CA GLU A 186 -9.52 2.83 8.08
C GLU A 186 -8.08 2.36 8.28
N ASN A 187 -7.89 1.08 8.63
CA ASN A 187 -6.61 0.55 9.08
C ASN A 187 -5.66 0.09 7.97
N TYR A 188 -6.10 0.16 6.70
CA TYR A 188 -5.27 -0.27 5.57
C TYR A 188 -5.58 0.51 4.28
N PRO A 189 -5.40 1.85 4.30
CA PRO A 189 -5.93 2.76 3.27
C PRO A 189 -5.20 2.71 1.92
N THR A 190 -4.02 2.09 1.86
CA THR A 190 -3.02 2.49 0.87
C THR A 190 -3.21 1.84 -0.50
N HIS A 191 -3.69 0.59 -0.55
CA HIS A 191 -3.74 -0.17 -1.79
C HIS A 191 -4.63 0.44 -2.86
N GLU A 192 -5.75 1.03 -2.44
CA GLU A 192 -6.63 1.80 -3.30
C GLU A 192 -6.22 3.27 -3.36
N LEU A 193 -5.75 3.85 -2.26
CA LEU A 193 -5.46 5.28 -2.19
C LEU A 193 -4.21 5.64 -2.99
N GLY A 194 -3.21 4.78 -3.06
CA GLY A 194 -1.98 5.01 -3.82
C GLY A 194 -2.26 5.25 -5.31
N PRO A 195 -2.91 4.30 -6.02
CA PRO A 195 -3.36 4.51 -7.40
C PRO A 195 -4.22 5.77 -7.58
N ILE A 196 -5.19 6.00 -6.69
CA ILE A 196 -6.05 7.19 -6.71
C ILE A 196 -5.22 8.47 -6.55
N ALA A 197 -4.25 8.46 -5.64
CA ALA A 197 -3.37 9.58 -5.34
C ALA A 197 -2.49 9.93 -6.55
N LYS A 198 -2.01 8.93 -7.30
CA LYS A 198 -1.30 9.14 -8.57
C LYS A 198 -2.21 9.74 -9.63
N VAL A 199 -3.42 9.22 -9.81
CA VAL A 199 -4.44 9.78 -10.75
C VAL A 199 -4.76 11.24 -10.43
N LEU A 200 -4.92 11.57 -9.15
CA LEU A 200 -5.29 12.92 -8.68
C LEU A 200 -4.10 13.84 -8.44
N LYS A 201 -2.86 13.37 -8.66
CA LYS A 201 -1.62 14.11 -8.42
C LYS A 201 -1.52 14.66 -6.98
N ILE A 202 -1.94 13.88 -6.00
CA ILE A 202 -1.80 14.20 -4.58
C ILE A 202 -0.31 14.38 -4.26
N ASN A 203 0.02 15.45 -3.52
CA ASN A 203 1.37 15.96 -3.25
C ASN A 203 2.14 16.50 -4.47
N HIS A 204 1.54 16.52 -5.66
CA HIS A 204 2.16 16.92 -6.92
C HIS A 204 1.25 17.86 -7.73
N GLY A 205 0.72 18.90 -7.08
CA GLY A 205 -0.23 19.86 -7.66
C GLY A 205 -1.64 19.75 -7.09
N ASN A 206 -1.93 18.70 -6.33
CA ASN A 206 -3.14 18.54 -5.53
C ASN A 206 -2.78 18.01 -4.13
N ARG A 207 -3.74 17.96 -3.21
CA ARG A 207 -3.59 17.34 -1.89
C ARG A 207 -4.92 17.02 -1.24
N MET A 208 -4.89 16.15 -0.23
CA MET A 208 -6.02 15.92 0.67
C MET A 208 -6.15 17.09 1.67
N LEU A 209 -7.39 17.50 1.95
CA LEU A 209 -7.73 18.63 2.83
C LEU A 209 -8.41 18.20 4.11
N THR A 210 -9.44 17.36 4.01
CA THR A 210 -10.24 16.93 5.16
C THR A 210 -10.72 15.50 4.94
N LEU A 211 -10.96 14.76 6.02
CA LEU A 211 -11.68 13.49 5.94
C LEU A 211 -12.80 13.36 6.97
N THR A 212 -13.75 12.47 6.68
CA THR A 212 -14.75 11.94 7.62
C THR A 212 -14.80 10.44 7.50
N SER A 213 -14.87 9.71 8.62
CA SER A 213 -14.97 8.25 8.62
C SER A 213 -16.11 7.76 9.51
N THR A 214 -16.83 6.76 9.02
CA THR A 214 -17.89 6.08 9.77
C THR A 214 -17.64 4.59 9.74
N ALA A 215 -17.73 3.94 10.90
CA ALA A 215 -17.62 2.50 11.04
C ALA A 215 -19.00 1.88 11.29
N SER A 216 -19.25 0.72 10.67
CA SER A 216 -20.38 -0.13 11.04
C SER A 216 -20.14 -0.80 12.41
N LYS A 217 -21.09 -1.64 12.85
CA LYS A 217 -20.85 -2.51 14.01
C LYS A 217 -19.78 -3.55 13.69
N SER A 218 -19.15 -4.12 14.71
CA SER A 218 -18.30 -5.30 14.58
C SER A 218 -19.11 -6.56 14.85
N ALA A 219 -19.22 -7.47 13.88
CA ALA A 219 -19.96 -8.72 14.00
C ALA A 219 -19.30 -9.88 13.25
N GLY A 220 -18.65 -9.62 12.11
CA GLY A 220 -18.13 -10.63 11.20
C GLY A 220 -17.07 -11.54 11.82
N LEU A 221 -16.10 -10.97 12.56
CA LEU A 221 -15.05 -11.75 13.21
C LEU A 221 -15.57 -12.61 14.35
N HIS A 222 -16.47 -12.09 15.18
CA HIS A 222 -17.06 -12.86 16.28
C HIS A 222 -17.90 -14.03 15.74
N ASP A 223 -18.75 -13.80 14.73
CA ASP A 223 -19.49 -14.87 14.06
C ASP A 223 -18.55 -15.94 13.48
N TYR A 224 -17.46 -15.52 12.84
CA TYR A 224 -16.46 -16.43 12.30
C TYR A 224 -15.79 -17.27 13.40
N VAL A 225 -15.41 -16.67 14.53
CA VAL A 225 -14.86 -17.40 15.69
C VAL A 225 -15.86 -18.42 16.21
N MET A 226 -17.12 -18.04 16.45
CA MET A 226 -18.12 -18.95 17.00
C MET A 226 -18.42 -20.14 16.08
N ARG A 227 -18.29 -19.98 14.76
CA ARG A 227 -18.51 -21.07 13.80
C ARG A 227 -17.31 -21.98 13.57
N ASN A 228 -16.08 -21.44 13.68
CA ASN A 228 -14.88 -22.16 13.23
C ASN A 228 -13.90 -22.49 14.36
N LYS A 229 -13.97 -21.75 15.49
CA LYS A 229 -13.09 -21.90 16.66
C LYS A 229 -13.88 -21.68 17.98
N PRO A 230 -15.03 -22.34 18.20
CA PRO A 230 -15.87 -22.12 19.38
C PRO A 230 -15.15 -22.44 20.71
N GLU A 231 -14.09 -23.23 20.67
CA GLU A 231 -13.24 -23.60 21.80
C GLU A 231 -12.14 -22.58 22.13
N ASP A 232 -11.96 -21.53 21.34
CA ASP A 232 -10.98 -20.49 21.61
C ASP A 232 -11.43 -19.60 22.77
N GLU A 233 -10.98 -19.93 23.99
CA GLU A 233 -11.34 -19.23 25.23
C GLU A 233 -11.01 -17.72 25.21
N LEU A 234 -10.03 -17.29 24.41
CA LEU A 234 -9.70 -15.88 24.28
C LEU A 234 -10.68 -15.17 23.35
N LEU A 235 -10.93 -15.75 22.18
CA LEU A 235 -11.66 -15.08 21.11
C LEU A 235 -13.18 -15.26 21.19
N LYS A 236 -13.69 -16.33 21.81
CA LYS A 236 -15.13 -16.59 21.91
C LYS A 236 -15.88 -15.48 22.67
N ASP A 237 -15.23 -14.88 23.66
CA ASP A 237 -15.79 -13.79 24.48
C ASP A 237 -15.19 -12.42 24.10
N ALA A 238 -14.31 -12.37 23.09
CA ALA A 238 -13.67 -11.14 22.66
C ALA A 238 -14.66 -10.18 21.99
N LYS A 239 -14.49 -8.89 22.29
CA LYS A 239 -15.16 -7.81 21.57
C LYS A 239 -14.15 -7.17 20.63
N PHE A 240 -14.34 -7.40 19.33
CA PHE A 240 -13.57 -6.71 18.31
C PHE A 240 -14.00 -5.24 18.24
N ALA A 241 -13.03 -4.33 18.33
CA ALA A 241 -13.29 -2.89 18.28
C ALA A 241 -13.50 -2.41 16.83
N GLN A 242 -12.79 -3.04 15.89
CA GLN A 242 -12.84 -2.70 14.47
C GLN A 242 -14.24 -2.99 13.90
N GLY A 243 -14.89 -1.96 13.36
CA GLY A 243 -16.15 -2.13 12.63
C GLY A 243 -15.96 -2.96 11.37
N ASP A 244 -16.99 -3.71 10.98
CA ASP A 244 -16.86 -4.66 9.88
C ASP A 244 -16.59 -3.97 8.53
N VAL A 245 -17.21 -2.80 8.35
CA VAL A 245 -17.05 -1.91 7.20
C VAL A 245 -16.77 -0.51 7.71
N VAL A 246 -15.69 0.11 7.23
CA VAL A 246 -15.37 1.51 7.49
C VAL A 246 -15.39 2.26 6.18
N THR A 247 -16.17 3.33 6.10
CA THR A 247 -16.23 4.21 4.92
C THR A 247 -15.62 5.55 5.26
N THR A 248 -14.65 5.97 4.47
CA THR A 248 -13.92 7.24 4.64
C THR A 248 -14.10 8.11 3.41
N VAL A 249 -14.56 9.35 3.60
CA VAL A 249 -14.70 10.35 2.55
C VAL A 249 -13.63 11.42 2.73
N ILE A 250 -12.86 11.69 1.68
CA ILE A 250 -11.77 12.68 1.68
C ILE A 250 -12.09 13.76 0.63
N LYS A 251 -11.82 15.02 0.97
CA LYS A 251 -11.89 16.15 0.03
C LYS A 251 -10.50 16.59 -0.38
N CYS A 252 -10.31 16.90 -1.65
CA CYS A 252 -9.04 17.35 -2.20
C CYS A 252 -9.04 18.86 -2.50
N ALA A 253 -7.84 19.43 -2.66
CA ALA A 253 -7.66 20.86 -2.96
C ALA A 253 -8.14 21.24 -4.36
N GLY A 254 -8.06 20.32 -5.33
CA GLY A 254 -8.63 20.47 -6.66
C GLY A 254 -10.17 20.38 -6.71
N GLY A 255 -10.82 20.07 -5.59
CA GLY A 255 -12.28 19.93 -5.49
C GLY A 255 -12.79 18.49 -5.69
N GLU A 256 -11.90 17.55 -5.99
CA GLU A 256 -12.24 16.13 -6.13
C GLU A 256 -12.59 15.50 -4.78
N THR A 257 -13.32 14.39 -4.84
CA THR A 257 -13.64 13.58 -3.67
C THR A 257 -13.08 12.17 -3.82
N ILE A 258 -12.60 11.61 -2.71
CA ILE A 258 -12.17 10.21 -2.62
C ILE A 258 -13.06 9.49 -1.62
N VAL A 259 -13.55 8.31 -1.97
CA VAL A 259 -14.24 7.41 -1.03
C VAL A 259 -13.46 6.11 -0.89
N LEU A 260 -13.00 5.83 0.33
CA LEU A 260 -12.31 4.59 0.70
C LEU A 260 -13.23 3.70 1.51
N THR A 261 -13.11 2.38 1.34
CA THR A 261 -13.86 1.38 2.12
C THR A 261 -12.96 0.25 2.60
N LEU A 262 -12.75 0.15 3.90
CA LEU A 262 -12.19 -1.06 4.50
C LEU A 262 -13.30 -2.09 4.71
N ASP A 263 -13.13 -3.28 4.14
CA ASP A 263 -14.01 -4.43 4.38
C ASP A 263 -13.21 -5.73 4.32
N THR A 264 -12.80 -6.17 5.51
CA THR A 264 -11.86 -7.28 5.67
C THR A 264 -12.34 -8.39 6.60
N SER A 265 -13.53 -8.22 7.17
CA SER A 265 -14.07 -9.07 8.23
C SER A 265 -15.37 -9.77 7.84
N LEU A 266 -15.79 -9.63 6.59
CA LEU A 266 -16.99 -10.22 6.01
C LEU A 266 -16.63 -11.14 4.82
N PRO A 267 -17.49 -12.13 4.50
CA PRO A 267 -17.28 -12.98 3.33
C PRO A 267 -17.40 -12.18 2.04
N ARG A 268 -16.31 -12.13 1.26
CA ARG A 268 -16.30 -11.47 -0.05
C ARG A 268 -15.15 -11.97 -0.93
N PHE A 269 -15.27 -11.76 -2.24
CA PHE A 269 -14.13 -11.89 -3.14
C PHE A 269 -13.20 -10.67 -3.01
N TYR A 270 -11.93 -10.87 -3.35
CA TYR A 270 -10.92 -9.81 -3.35
C TYR A 270 -11.24 -8.77 -4.42
N SER A 271 -11.10 -7.50 -4.07
CA SER A 271 -11.13 -6.36 -5.00
C SER A 271 -10.35 -5.20 -4.40
N ARG A 272 -10.08 -4.14 -5.17
CA ARG A 272 -9.73 -2.81 -4.65
C ARG A 272 -10.82 -1.78 -4.90
N GLY A 273 -11.92 -2.17 -5.57
CA GLY A 273 -13.02 -1.30 -5.97
C GLY A 273 -12.58 -0.08 -6.79
N PHE A 274 -11.41 -0.14 -7.44
CA PHE A 274 -10.76 1.02 -8.04
C PHE A 274 -11.66 1.63 -9.11
N THR A 275 -12.09 2.86 -8.84
CA THR A 275 -13.04 3.59 -9.68
C THR A 275 -12.53 5.00 -9.88
N VAL A 276 -12.51 5.45 -11.14
CA VAL A 276 -12.09 6.79 -11.53
C VAL A 276 -13.20 7.42 -12.37
N ARG A 277 -13.69 8.58 -11.94
CA ARG A 277 -14.76 9.33 -12.61
C ARG A 277 -14.23 10.67 -13.08
N GLY A 278 -14.26 10.88 -14.38
CA GLY A 278 -14.07 12.18 -14.98
C GLY A 278 -15.28 12.67 -15.76
N THR A 279 -15.20 13.91 -16.22
CA THR A 279 -16.24 14.57 -17.02
C THR A 279 -16.53 13.88 -18.35
N ARG A 280 -15.63 13.03 -18.84
CA ARG A 280 -15.74 12.33 -20.14
C ARG A 280 -15.53 10.83 -20.06
N GLY A 281 -15.27 10.27 -18.87
CA GLY A 281 -14.98 8.86 -18.76
C GLY A 281 -15.09 8.28 -17.35
N LEU A 282 -15.21 6.95 -17.32
CA LEU A 282 -15.26 6.11 -16.13
C LEU A 282 -14.35 4.90 -16.37
N TYR A 283 -13.61 4.53 -15.33
CA TYR A 283 -13.11 3.17 -15.15
C TYR A 283 -13.72 2.59 -13.88
N GLU A 284 -14.18 1.35 -13.94
CA GLU A 284 -14.67 0.60 -12.79
C GLU A 284 -14.06 -0.81 -12.76
N GLU A 285 -13.31 -1.13 -11.70
CA GLU A 285 -12.64 -2.43 -11.53
C GLU A 285 -13.63 -3.60 -11.44
N CYS A 286 -14.75 -3.43 -10.72
CA CYS A 286 -15.71 -4.51 -10.45
C CYS A 286 -16.28 -5.14 -11.73
N THR A 287 -16.40 -4.36 -12.80
CA THR A 287 -16.85 -4.80 -14.12
C THR A 287 -15.72 -4.84 -15.15
N ASP A 288 -14.48 -4.56 -14.73
CA ASP A 288 -13.30 -4.26 -15.55
C ASP A 288 -13.67 -3.47 -16.83
N SER A 289 -14.35 -2.33 -16.62
CA SER A 289 -14.95 -1.56 -17.71
C SER A 289 -14.40 -0.17 -17.83
N VAL A 290 -14.21 0.28 -19.06
CA VAL A 290 -14.02 1.68 -19.45
C VAL A 290 -15.27 2.15 -20.17
N PHE A 291 -15.87 3.24 -19.69
CA PHE A 291 -16.95 3.95 -20.36
C PHE A 291 -16.45 5.34 -20.74
N LEU A 292 -16.50 5.71 -22.00
CA LEU A 292 -16.17 7.05 -22.49
C LEU A 292 -17.44 7.76 -22.99
N ASP A 293 -17.45 9.10 -22.97
CA ASP A 293 -18.60 9.92 -23.42
C ASP A 293 -18.72 9.95 -24.97
N THR A 294 -18.77 8.77 -25.59
CA THR A 294 -18.89 8.55 -27.02
C THR A 294 -20.31 8.15 -27.41
N GLU A 295 -20.66 8.30 -28.68
CA GLU A 295 -21.97 7.81 -29.16
C GLU A 295 -22.09 6.29 -29.04
N GLU A 296 -20.98 5.57 -29.23
CA GLU A 296 -20.95 4.11 -29.12
C GLU A 296 -21.26 3.65 -27.71
N ASP A 297 -20.52 4.11 -26.70
CA ASP A 297 -20.72 3.68 -25.32
C ASP A 297 -22.11 4.09 -24.78
N ARG A 298 -22.60 5.28 -25.15
CA ARG A 298 -23.97 5.71 -24.79
C ARG A 298 -25.07 4.82 -25.36
N ARG A 299 -24.86 4.09 -26.47
CA ARG A 299 -25.83 3.11 -26.97
C ARG A 299 -25.93 1.86 -26.07
N HIS A 300 -24.92 1.61 -25.25
CA HIS A 300 -24.84 0.44 -24.36
C HIS A 300 -25.19 0.75 -22.91
N ASP A 301 -25.35 2.02 -22.52
CA ASP A 301 -25.57 2.48 -21.13
C ASP A 301 -26.62 1.65 -20.36
N GLY A 302 -27.80 1.45 -20.95
CA GLY A 302 -28.90 0.70 -20.32
C GLY A 302 -28.70 -0.83 -20.22
N ASP A 303 -27.68 -1.39 -20.86
CA ASP A 303 -27.41 -2.83 -20.92
C ASP A 303 -25.91 -3.15 -20.80
N TRP A 304 -25.16 -2.30 -20.07
CA TRP A 304 -23.70 -2.31 -20.09
C TRP A 304 -23.10 -3.65 -19.65
N ILE A 305 -23.64 -4.22 -18.57
CA ILE A 305 -23.16 -5.49 -17.99
C ILE A 305 -23.22 -6.64 -19.02
N HIS A 306 -24.22 -6.64 -19.90
CA HIS A 306 -24.40 -7.69 -20.89
C HIS A 306 -23.66 -7.42 -22.20
N THR A 307 -23.28 -6.17 -22.46
CA THR A 307 -22.77 -5.77 -23.78
C THR A 307 -21.31 -5.34 -23.78
N ARG A 308 -20.80 -4.75 -22.69
CA ARG A 308 -19.47 -4.11 -22.62
C ARG A 308 -18.69 -4.40 -21.33
N MET A 309 -19.18 -5.27 -20.44
CA MET A 309 -18.39 -5.73 -19.29
C MET A 309 -17.07 -6.35 -19.76
N LEU A 310 -15.99 -6.15 -19.00
CA LEU A 310 -14.62 -6.57 -19.32
C LEU A 310 -14.00 -5.90 -20.57
N ASN A 311 -14.58 -4.80 -21.08
CA ASN A 311 -14.03 -4.11 -22.25
C ASN A 311 -12.68 -3.42 -21.98
N ALA A 312 -12.22 -3.30 -20.73
CA ALA A 312 -10.91 -2.70 -20.42
C ALA A 312 -9.74 -3.40 -21.14
N GLU A 313 -9.88 -4.69 -21.48
CA GLU A 313 -8.87 -5.41 -22.27
C GLU A 313 -8.72 -4.88 -23.70
N GLU A 314 -9.78 -4.29 -24.27
CA GLU A 314 -9.74 -3.65 -25.58
C GLU A 314 -8.82 -2.42 -25.56
N TYR A 315 -8.84 -1.68 -24.44
CA TYR A 315 -8.04 -0.48 -24.22
C TYR A 315 -6.58 -0.81 -23.87
N ALA A 316 -6.30 -1.94 -23.22
CA ALA A 316 -4.95 -2.35 -22.85
C ALA A 316 -3.96 -2.33 -24.02
N LYS A 317 -4.42 -2.66 -25.24
CA LYS A 317 -3.59 -2.64 -26.45
C LYS A 317 -2.98 -1.26 -26.72
N GLU A 318 -3.78 -0.21 -26.58
CA GLU A 318 -3.39 1.17 -26.89
C GLU A 318 -2.91 1.95 -25.67
N TYR A 319 -3.44 1.63 -24.49
CA TYR A 319 -3.26 2.43 -23.27
C TYR A 319 -2.50 1.72 -22.15
N ASP A 320 -2.04 0.48 -22.34
CA ASP A 320 -1.10 -0.11 -21.38
C ASP A 320 0.08 0.84 -21.14
N HIS A 321 0.41 1.02 -19.86
CA HIS A 321 1.51 1.88 -19.48
C HIS A 321 2.84 1.36 -20.07
N PRO A 322 3.74 2.24 -20.55
CA PRO A 322 5.00 1.82 -21.18
C PRO A 322 5.82 0.83 -20.34
N ARG A 323 5.86 1.01 -19.01
CA ARG A 323 6.54 0.06 -18.10
C ARG A 323 5.95 -1.35 -18.18
N TRP A 324 4.63 -1.50 -18.29
CA TRP A 324 3.98 -2.81 -18.42
C TRP A 324 4.23 -3.44 -19.78
N ARG A 325 4.24 -2.64 -20.86
CA ARG A 325 4.60 -3.13 -22.20
C ARG A 325 6.01 -3.68 -22.21
N GLU A 326 6.97 -2.90 -21.71
CA GLU A 326 8.37 -3.31 -21.59
C GLU A 326 8.52 -4.58 -20.74
N TYR A 327 7.78 -4.68 -19.63
CA TYR A 327 7.80 -5.85 -18.76
C TYR A 327 7.28 -7.11 -19.44
N ILE A 328 6.14 -7.01 -20.14
CA ILE A 328 5.56 -8.12 -20.90
C ILE A 328 6.52 -8.57 -22.02
N GLU A 329 7.15 -7.63 -22.73
CA GLU A 329 8.11 -7.91 -23.80
C GLU A 329 9.37 -8.62 -23.30
N ARG A 330 9.83 -8.31 -22.08
CA ARG A 330 11.01 -8.94 -21.46
C ARG A 330 10.72 -10.32 -20.85
N GLY A 331 9.46 -10.69 -20.72
CA GLY A 331 9.01 -11.90 -20.03
C GLY A 331 8.53 -11.58 -18.62
N VAL A 332 7.32 -12.02 -18.29
CA VAL A 332 6.68 -11.77 -16.98
C VAL A 332 7.34 -12.63 -15.92
N GLU A 333 7.93 -11.99 -14.92
CA GLU A 333 8.48 -12.60 -13.72
C GLU A 333 7.42 -12.65 -12.59
N GLU A 334 7.62 -13.52 -11.60
CA GLU A 334 6.67 -13.76 -10.50
C GLU A 334 6.63 -12.59 -9.48
N GLY A 335 5.53 -12.46 -8.71
CA GLY A 335 5.34 -11.39 -7.71
C GLY A 335 3.97 -10.69 -7.80
N HIS A 336 2.91 -11.22 -7.16
CA HIS A 336 1.53 -10.71 -7.25
C HIS A 336 1.06 -10.32 -8.67
N GLY A 337 1.39 -11.15 -9.67
CA GLY A 337 1.06 -10.87 -11.09
C GLY A 337 2.01 -9.90 -11.80
N GLY A 338 3.11 -9.49 -11.16
CA GLY A 338 4.18 -8.64 -11.70
C GLY A 338 4.36 -7.30 -10.98
N ILE A 339 3.41 -6.91 -10.12
CA ILE A 339 3.41 -5.58 -9.49
C ILE A 339 4.58 -5.37 -8.52
N ASP A 340 4.88 -6.38 -7.69
CA ASP A 340 5.97 -6.29 -6.72
C ASP A 340 7.33 -6.24 -7.42
N TRP A 341 7.44 -6.95 -8.55
CA TRP A 341 8.66 -6.96 -9.35
C TRP A 341 8.97 -5.57 -9.91
N LEU A 342 7.97 -4.94 -10.53
CA LEU A 342 8.08 -3.58 -11.09
C LEU A 342 8.40 -2.55 -10.01
N GLU A 343 7.75 -2.64 -8.86
CA GLU A 343 8.01 -1.77 -7.71
C GLU A 343 9.47 -1.82 -7.25
N PHE A 344 10.00 -3.03 -7.03
CA PHE A 344 11.37 -3.20 -6.54
C PHE A 344 12.42 -2.87 -7.61
N ILE A 345 12.11 -3.07 -8.90
CA ILE A 345 12.97 -2.57 -9.99
C ILE A 345 13.13 -1.05 -9.84
N ASP A 346 12.02 -0.32 -9.73
CA ASP A 346 12.07 1.14 -9.66
C ASP A 346 12.76 1.62 -8.37
N PHE A 347 12.58 0.92 -7.25
CA PHE A 347 13.31 1.18 -6.01
C PHE A 347 14.83 1.06 -6.19
N PHE A 348 15.32 -0.07 -6.69
CA PHE A 348 16.76 -0.30 -6.81
C PHE A 348 17.38 0.51 -7.94
N GLU A 349 16.68 0.73 -9.06
CA GLU A 349 17.11 1.64 -10.12
C GLU A 349 17.25 3.07 -9.60
N ALA A 350 16.30 3.56 -8.80
CA ALA A 350 16.39 4.89 -8.20
C ALA A 350 17.60 5.03 -7.28
N ILE A 351 17.89 4.00 -6.46
CA ILE A 351 19.11 3.95 -5.64
C ILE A 351 20.37 3.97 -6.50
N ARG A 352 20.43 3.15 -7.55
CA ARG A 352 21.60 3.05 -8.44
C ARG A 352 21.89 4.37 -9.14
N ASN A 353 20.85 4.99 -9.67
CA ASN A 353 20.90 6.18 -10.52
C ASN A 353 20.83 7.49 -9.74
N ASN A 354 20.56 7.45 -8.43
CA ASN A 354 20.37 8.61 -7.58
C ASN A 354 19.26 9.55 -8.10
N THR A 355 18.13 8.95 -8.47
CA THR A 355 16.92 9.66 -8.93
C THR A 355 15.89 9.72 -7.81
N PRO A 356 14.89 10.62 -7.90
CA PRO A 356 13.77 10.64 -6.96
C PRO A 356 13.06 9.29 -6.87
N MET A 357 12.58 8.95 -5.67
CA MET A 357 11.79 7.74 -5.45
C MET A 357 10.37 7.95 -5.99
N PRO A 358 9.77 6.95 -6.67
CA PRO A 358 8.43 7.11 -7.26
C PRO A 358 7.31 7.36 -6.25
N ILE A 359 7.45 6.81 -5.04
CA ILE A 359 6.53 7.00 -3.92
C ILE A 359 7.36 7.39 -2.72
N ASP A 360 7.42 8.68 -2.44
CA ASP A 360 8.36 9.26 -1.47
C ASP A 360 7.79 9.29 -0.04
N VAL A 361 8.53 9.94 0.87
CA VAL A 361 8.14 10.05 2.29
C VAL A 361 6.89 10.89 2.51
N TYR A 362 6.60 11.85 1.64
CA TYR A 362 5.43 12.73 1.77
C TYR A 362 4.17 11.98 1.33
N ASP A 363 4.27 11.18 0.27
CA ASP A 363 3.24 10.21 -0.13
C ASP A 363 2.97 9.24 1.01
N ALA A 364 4.01 8.59 1.55
CA ALA A 364 3.90 7.68 2.69
C ALA A 364 3.17 8.33 3.87
N ALA A 365 3.67 9.48 4.34
CA ALA A 365 3.09 10.19 5.48
C ALA A 365 1.63 10.56 5.24
N SER A 366 1.30 11.01 4.02
CA SER A 366 -0.06 11.40 3.64
C SER A 366 -1.00 10.21 3.63
N TRP A 367 -0.60 9.08 3.04
CA TRP A 367 -1.47 7.91 2.91
C TRP A 367 -1.62 7.17 4.24
N MET A 368 -0.53 7.00 4.99
CA MET A 368 -0.54 6.39 6.32
C MET A 368 -1.36 7.20 7.34
N ALA A 369 -1.43 8.53 7.20
CA ALA A 369 -2.18 9.40 8.11
C ALA A 369 -3.69 9.15 8.08
N VAL A 370 -4.25 8.59 6.99
CA VAL A 370 -5.68 8.27 6.90
C VAL A 370 -6.13 7.38 8.05
N THR A 371 -5.28 6.45 8.50
CA THR A 371 -5.61 5.58 9.63
C THR A 371 -5.77 6.33 10.95
N ALA A 372 -4.82 7.17 11.32
CA ALA A 372 -4.91 7.96 12.56
C ALA A 372 -6.06 8.99 12.50
N LEU A 373 -6.28 9.60 11.34
CA LEU A 373 -7.36 10.57 11.12
C LEU A 373 -8.74 9.92 11.13
N SER A 374 -8.91 8.76 10.50
CA SER A 374 -10.18 8.03 10.48
C SER A 374 -10.57 7.54 11.87
N GLU A 375 -9.61 7.03 12.65
CA GLU A 375 -9.82 6.66 14.06
C GLU A 375 -10.30 7.86 14.89
N MET A 376 -9.68 9.03 14.71
CA MET A 376 -10.11 10.28 15.35
C MET A 376 -11.51 10.72 14.90
N SER A 377 -11.84 10.58 13.62
CA SER A 377 -13.16 10.92 13.09
C SER A 377 -14.25 10.01 13.68
N ILE A 378 -14.03 8.68 13.67
CA ILE A 378 -14.95 7.68 14.23
C ILE A 378 -15.17 7.92 15.72
N ALA A 379 -14.08 8.13 16.49
CA ALA A 379 -14.16 8.40 17.93
C ALA A 379 -14.95 9.68 18.26
N ARG A 380 -15.07 10.61 17.31
CA ARG A 380 -15.83 11.86 17.43
C ARG A 380 -17.21 11.80 16.77
N GLY A 381 -17.71 10.60 16.47
CA GLY A 381 -19.04 10.40 15.88
C GLY A 381 -19.11 10.77 14.39
N GLY A 382 -18.02 10.57 13.64
CA GLY A 382 -17.92 10.90 12.21
C GLY A 382 -17.61 12.35 11.93
N ALA A 383 -17.00 13.06 12.89
CA ALA A 383 -16.64 14.48 12.72
C ALA A 383 -15.61 14.67 11.60
N VAL A 384 -15.70 15.80 10.90
CA VAL A 384 -14.67 16.22 9.93
C VAL A 384 -13.34 16.45 10.68
N VAL A 385 -12.25 15.94 10.13
CA VAL A 385 -10.89 16.20 10.62
C VAL A 385 -10.02 16.73 9.48
N ASP A 386 -9.11 17.65 9.81
CA ASP A 386 -8.20 18.27 8.85
C ASP A 386 -7.01 17.35 8.53
N PHE A 387 -6.60 17.36 7.27
CA PHE A 387 -5.45 16.62 6.79
C PHE A 387 -4.19 17.50 6.90
N PRO A 388 -3.11 17.03 7.58
CA PRO A 388 -1.86 17.78 7.66
C PRO A 388 -1.23 18.01 6.28
N ASP A 389 -0.52 19.13 6.12
CA ASP A 389 0.34 19.36 4.96
C ASP A 389 1.76 18.83 5.23
N PHE A 390 2.00 17.56 4.98
CA PHE A 390 3.34 16.99 5.18
C PHE A 390 4.40 17.60 4.26
N THR A 391 4.00 18.23 3.15
CA THR A 391 4.93 18.88 2.22
C THR A 391 5.26 20.32 2.59
N ASN A 392 4.56 20.89 3.58
CA ASN A 392 4.67 22.29 3.99
C ASN A 392 4.56 23.27 2.80
N GLY A 393 3.55 23.06 1.95
CA GLY A 393 3.30 23.88 0.75
C GLY A 393 4.08 23.48 -0.50
N LYS A 394 5.05 22.56 -0.42
CA LYS A 394 5.82 22.11 -1.60
C LYS A 394 4.96 21.39 -2.64
N TRP A 395 3.81 20.84 -2.25
CA TRP A 395 2.85 20.24 -3.18
C TRP A 395 2.40 21.20 -4.30
N LEU A 396 2.50 22.52 -4.10
CA LEU A 396 2.21 23.55 -5.11
C LEU A 396 3.33 23.75 -6.14
N MET A 397 4.57 23.35 -5.83
CA MET A 397 5.73 23.71 -6.66
C MET A 397 5.74 23.02 -8.02
N ASN A 398 5.06 21.88 -8.15
CA ASN A 398 4.90 21.17 -9.44
C ASN A 398 3.83 21.81 -10.36
N ILE A 399 3.24 22.95 -9.99
CA ILE A 399 2.25 23.68 -10.82
C ILE A 399 2.94 24.76 -11.68
N ILE A 400 4.20 25.11 -11.40
CA ILE A 400 4.86 26.31 -11.94
C ILE A 400 6.00 26.00 -12.93
N ASP A 401 6.39 24.74 -13.09
CA ASP A 401 7.28 24.28 -14.16
C ASP A 401 6.47 23.71 -15.34
#